data_AF-A0A133VEY3-F1
#
_entry.id   AF-A0A133VEY3-F1
#
_cell.length_a   1.000
_cell.length_b   1.000
_cell.length_c   1.000
_cell.angle_alpha   90.00
_cell.angle_beta   90.00
_cell.angle_gamma   90.00
#
_symmetry.space_group_name_H-M   'P 1'
#
loop_
_entity.id
_entity.type
_entity.pdbx_description
1 polymer ?
#
loop_
_entity_poly.entity_id
_entity_poly.type
_entity_poly.pdbx_seq_one_letter_code
_entity_poly.pdbx_strand_id
1 'polypeptide(L)'
;MEKPELDWIVEKASELLSDKVEDSPLKEEDVDLAFEIFADPRLKKVSKSFDSEEEYTKAVNYVRVKLHEIYKKLNEEHWSEE
;
A
#
# COMPACT_ATOMS: atom_id res chain seq x y z
N MET A 1 15.10 9.69 -3.83
CA MET A 1 14.12 9.04 -4.74
C MET A 1 12.92 9.95 -5.08
N GLU A 2 12.37 9.91 -6.29
CA GLU A 2 11.19 10.70 -6.66
C GLU A 2 9.91 10.10 -6.07
N LYS A 3 9.14 10.89 -5.30
CA LYS A 3 7.79 10.52 -4.80
C LYS A 3 6.88 9.83 -5.84
N PRO A 4 6.88 10.22 -7.12
CA PRO A 4 6.15 9.53 -8.19
C PRO A 4 6.23 8.00 -8.20
N GLU A 5 7.40 7.42 -7.93
CA GLU A 5 7.54 5.95 -7.96
C GLU A 5 6.87 5.28 -6.76
N LEU A 6 6.95 5.88 -5.58
CA LEU A 6 6.24 5.39 -4.40
C LEU A 6 4.73 5.52 -4.54
N ASP A 7 4.28 6.63 -5.10
CA ASP A 7 2.85 6.87 -5.33
C ASP A 7 2.30 5.85 -6.34
N TRP A 8 3.06 5.51 -7.38
CA TRP A 8 2.71 4.43 -8.31
C TRP A 8 2.67 3.05 -7.62
N ILE A 9 3.62 2.76 -6.73
CA ILE A 9 3.61 1.51 -5.94
C ILE A 9 2.37 1.43 -5.06
N VAL A 10 2.01 2.53 -4.39
CA VAL A 10 0.79 2.64 -3.58
C VAL A 10 -0.44 2.40 -4.44
N GLU A 11 -0.55 3.06 -5.60
CA GLU A 11 -1.66 2.91 -6.54
C GLU A 11 -1.84 1.44 -6.92
N LYS A 12 -0.76 0.76 -7.35
CA LYS A 12 -0.84 -0.64 -7.78
C LYS A 12 -1.14 -1.62 -6.66
N ALA A 13 -0.62 -1.41 -5.47
CA ALA A 13 -0.97 -2.24 -4.33
C ALA A 13 -2.43 -1.99 -3.89
N SER A 14 -2.94 -0.76 -4.04
CA SER A 14 -4.32 -0.41 -3.67
C SER A 14 -5.37 -1.03 -4.58
N GLU A 15 -5.05 -1.36 -5.84
CA GLU A 15 -5.97 -2.08 -6.74
C GLU A 15 -6.44 -3.41 -6.12
N LEU A 16 -5.55 -4.14 -5.41
CA LEU A 16 -5.94 -5.38 -4.73
C LEU A 16 -6.94 -5.13 -3.59
N LEU A 17 -6.81 -4.01 -2.88
CA LEU A 17 -7.73 -3.63 -1.81
C LEU A 17 -9.08 -3.21 -2.38
N SER A 18 -9.07 -2.47 -3.49
CA SER A 18 -10.29 -2.06 -4.20
C SER A 18 -11.07 -3.27 -4.73
N ASP A 19 -10.40 -4.27 -5.31
CA ASP A 19 -11.08 -5.48 -5.77
C ASP A 19 -11.68 -6.26 -4.59
N LYS A 20 -10.93 -6.37 -3.48
CA LYS A 20 -11.34 -7.18 -2.33
C LYS A 20 -12.47 -6.55 -1.52
N VAL A 21 -12.53 -5.22 -1.44
CA VAL A 21 -13.57 -4.53 -0.67
C VAL A 21 -14.96 -4.75 -1.27
N GLU A 22 -15.08 -5.06 -2.57
CA GLU A 22 -16.36 -5.38 -3.20
C GLU A 22 -17.00 -6.66 -2.63
N ASP A 23 -16.18 -7.62 -2.19
CA ASP A 23 -16.64 -8.91 -1.66
C ASP A 23 -16.94 -8.88 -0.15
N SER A 24 -16.14 -8.13 0.62
CA SER A 24 -16.26 -8.05 2.08
C SER A 24 -15.49 -6.86 2.68
N PRO A 25 -15.82 -6.42 3.91
CA PRO A 25 -15.01 -5.43 4.61
C PRO A 25 -13.54 -5.86 4.74
N LEU A 26 -12.63 -4.97 4.37
CA LEU A 26 -11.19 -5.17 4.46
C LEU A 26 -10.71 -5.24 5.91
N LYS A 27 -9.66 -6.03 6.13
CA LYS A 27 -8.96 -6.14 7.41
C LYS A 27 -7.51 -5.72 7.28
N GLU A 28 -6.82 -5.59 8.41
CA GLU A 28 -5.39 -5.26 8.41
C GLU A 28 -4.55 -6.31 7.68
N GLU A 29 -4.94 -7.60 7.74
CA GLU A 29 -4.23 -8.66 7.01
C GLU A 29 -4.30 -8.48 5.49
N ASP A 30 -5.32 -7.78 4.99
CA ASP A 30 -5.47 -7.49 3.55
C ASP A 30 -4.49 -6.41 3.10
N VAL A 31 -4.19 -5.45 3.99
CA VAL A 31 -3.15 -4.44 3.77
C VAL A 31 -1.78 -5.10 3.72
N ASP A 32 -1.50 -6.02 4.64
CA ASP A 32 -0.25 -6.78 4.63
C ASP A 32 -0.12 -7.61 3.35
N LEU A 33 -1.19 -8.29 2.92
CA LEU A 33 -1.18 -9.07 1.68
C LEU A 33 -0.93 -8.19 0.45
N ALA A 34 -1.61 -7.05 0.34
CA ALA A 34 -1.40 -6.09 -0.75
C ALA A 34 0.05 -5.57 -0.78
N PHE A 35 0.60 -5.29 0.40
CA PHE A 35 1.99 -4.88 0.53
C PHE A 35 2.96 -5.98 0.10
N GLU A 36 2.79 -7.21 0.59
CA GLU A 36 3.69 -8.33 0.31
C GLU A 36 3.65 -8.77 -1.16
N ILE A 37 2.47 -8.79 -1.80
CA ILE A 37 2.33 -9.22 -3.18
C ILE A 37 2.87 -8.17 -4.16
N PHE A 38 2.55 -6.90 -3.93
CA PHE A 38 2.83 -5.83 -4.91
C PHE A 38 3.91 -4.85 -4.48
N ALA A 39 3.83 -4.31 -3.27
CA ALA A 39 4.72 -3.22 -2.86
C ALA A 39 6.14 -3.69 -2.55
N ASP A 40 6.28 -4.70 -1.68
CA ASP A 40 7.59 -5.18 -1.21
C ASP A 40 8.50 -5.65 -2.35
N PRO A 41 8.04 -6.45 -3.34
CA PRO A 41 8.90 -6.85 -4.45
C PRO A 41 9.36 -5.68 -5.32
N ARG A 42 8.59 -4.58 -5.36
CA ARG A 42 8.89 -3.39 -6.17
C ARG A 42 9.87 -2.50 -5.43
N LEU A 43 9.61 -2.23 -4.14
CA LEU A 43 10.54 -1.54 -3.25
C LEU A 43 11.92 -2.23 -3.23
N LYS A 44 11.94 -3.57 -3.15
CA LYS A 44 13.19 -4.35 -3.22
C LYS A 44 13.93 -4.19 -4.55
N LYS A 45 13.21 -4.09 -5.69
CA LYS A 45 13.84 -3.87 -7.01
C LYS A 45 14.50 -2.50 -7.11
N VAL A 46 13.91 -1.49 -6.46
CA VAL A 46 14.42 -0.12 -6.47
C VAL A 46 15.25 0.20 -5.23
N SER A 47 15.57 -0.81 -4.42
CA SER A 47 16.35 -0.67 -3.17
C SER A 47 17.72 0.00 -3.38
N LYS A 48 18.32 -0.16 -4.56
CA LYS A 48 19.59 0.48 -4.94
C LYS A 48 19.46 1.98 -5.27
N SER A 49 18.24 2.47 -5.48
CA SER A 49 17.93 3.88 -5.75
C SER A 49 17.82 4.72 -4.48
N PHE A 50 17.98 4.09 -3.30
CA PHE A 50 17.99 4.75 -2.00
C PHE A 50 19.42 4.99 -1.54
N ASP A 51 19.65 6.13 -0.91
CA ASP A 51 20.96 6.55 -0.41
C ASP A 51 21.34 5.84 0.89
N SER A 52 20.35 5.28 1.61
CA SER A 52 20.55 4.60 2.90
C SER A 52 19.43 3.61 3.24
N GLU A 53 19.72 2.72 4.18
CA GLU A 53 18.72 1.83 4.80
C GLU A 53 17.61 2.62 5.52
N GLU A 54 17.94 3.79 6.09
CA GLU A 54 16.95 4.68 6.71
C GLU A 54 15.97 5.25 5.66
N GLU A 55 16.47 5.65 4.49
CA GLU A 55 15.61 6.13 3.39
C GLU A 55 14.72 5.00 2.86
N TYR A 56 15.27 3.80 2.69
CA TYR A 56 14.50 2.61 2.31
C TYR A 56 13.40 2.31 3.34
N THR A 57 13.73 2.37 4.63
CA THR A 57 12.77 2.15 5.73
C THR A 57 11.66 3.21 5.70
N LYS A 58 12.00 4.48 5.44
CA LYS A 58 11.02 5.55 5.28
C LYS A 58 10.08 5.30 4.10
N ALA A 59 10.59 4.79 2.98
CA ALA A 59 9.76 4.41 1.84
C ALA A 59 8.83 3.23 2.13
N VAL A 60 9.33 2.18 2.78
CA VAL A 60 8.50 1.05 3.23
C VAL A 60 7.37 1.55 4.13
N ASN A 61 7.69 2.38 5.13
CA ASN A 61 6.71 2.95 6.05
C ASN A 61 5.71 3.86 5.33
N TYR A 62 6.17 4.67 4.37
CA TYR A 62 5.30 5.52 3.56
C TYR A 62 4.22 4.70 2.84
N VAL A 63 4.63 3.64 2.13
CA VAL A 63 3.70 2.79 1.38
C VAL A 63 2.71 2.11 2.33
N ARG A 64 3.17 1.57 3.46
CA ARG A 64 2.29 0.94 4.47
C ARG A 64 1.27 1.92 5.04
N VAL A 65 1.69 3.12 5.41
CA VAL A 65 0.77 4.17 5.91
C VAL A 65 -0.26 4.52 4.86
N LYS A 66 0.13 4.66 3.60
CA LYS A 66 -0.80 4.98 2.50
C LYS A 66 -1.81 3.86 2.23
N LEU A 67 -1.38 2.60 2.24
CA LEU A 67 -2.32 1.48 2.14
C LEU A 67 -3.25 1.42 3.36
N HIS A 68 -2.75 1.77 4.55
CA HIS A 68 -3.59 1.90 5.74
C HIS A 68 -4.60 3.07 5.66
N GLU A 69 -4.27 4.18 5.01
CA GLU A 69 -5.24 5.26 4.77
C GLU A 69 -6.31 4.80 3.77
N ILE A 70 -5.90 4.09 2.72
CA ILE A 70 -6.79 3.63 1.66
C ILE A 70 -7.76 2.56 2.15
N TYR A 71 -7.32 1.54 2.91
CA TYR A 71 -8.26 0.50 3.36
C TYR A 71 -9.36 1.07 4.27
N LYS A 72 -9.04 2.04 5.15
CA LYS A 72 -10.04 2.68 6.02
C LYS A 72 -11.08 3.40 5.18
N LYS A 73 -10.60 4.20 4.22
CA LYS A 73 -11.45 4.93 3.30
C LYS A 73 -12.33 4.00 2.48
N LEU A 74 -11.78 2.92 1.92
CA LEU A 74 -12.54 1.94 1.14
C LEU A 74 -13.61 1.25 1.98
N ASN A 75 -13.29 0.86 3.22
CA ASN A 75 -14.26 0.29 4.15
C ASN A 75 -15.37 1.28 4.50
N GLU A 76 -15.02 2.53 4.77
CA GLU A 76 -16.01 3.59 5.00
C GLU A 76 -16.90 3.77 3.77
N GLU A 77 -16.34 3.85 2.56
CA GLU A 77 -17.12 4.09 1.33
C GLU A 77 -18.05 2.92 0.95
N HIS A 78 -17.67 1.67 1.22
CA HIS A 78 -18.43 0.49 0.77
C HIS A 78 -19.29 -0.15 1.86
N TRP A 79 -18.90 -0.02 3.12
CA TRP A 79 -19.45 -0.80 4.23
C TRP A 79 -19.80 0.03 5.46
N SER A 80 -19.73 1.37 5.41
CA SER A 80 -20.38 2.16 6.46
C SER A 80 -21.89 2.07 6.29
N GLU A 81 -22.56 1.44 7.25
CA GLU A 81 -24.02 1.50 7.35
C GLU A 81 -24.41 2.97 7.62
N GLU A 82 -25.36 3.51 6.83
CA GLU A 82 -26.00 4.81 7.11
C GLU A 82 -26.60 4.85 8.54
#